data_AF-A0A7V1MHG5-F1
#
_entry.id   AF-A0A7V1MHG5-F1
#
_cell.length_a   1.000
_cell.length_b   1.000
_cell.length_c   1.000
_cell.angle_alpha   90.00
_cell.angle_beta   90.00
_cell.angle_gamma   90.00
#
_symmetry.space_group_name_H-M   'P 1'
#
loop_
_entity.id
_entity.type
_entity.pdbx_description
1 polymer ?
#
loop_
_entity_poly.entity_id
_entity_poly.type
_entity_poly.pdbx_seq_one_letter_code
_entity_poly.pdbx_strand_id
1 'polypeptide(L)'
;MSVLAQVEKPMGPRRSFLFRYTFSNVIISNVTEPEELRREDTTVQLGRLSVSFVRDSRDNPFDPTHGTFTTLDVSLVSRFLGGSENFVRFFGEHQRMYRLTPLADVLFASNVRLGLARPYGRSTTIPISERFFAGGSTTLRGFGFEQAGPRAPDPNRPGRTRPLGGNALVIANAELRFPLLRRLRLGGAIFYDGGNVFARISDMSLRDFTHTVGFGLRIKTPLGPLRLDFGALLRRAPGVPRTQLHITFGNPF
;
A
#
# COMPACT_ATOMS: atom_id res chain seq x y z
N MET A 1 -16.44 -12.53 -12.59
CA MET A 1 -15.67 -13.74 -12.98
C MET A 1 -14.22 -13.36 -13.19
N SER A 2 -13.27 -14.16 -12.73
CA SER A 2 -11.84 -13.95 -12.95
C SER A 2 -11.15 -15.25 -13.36
N VAL A 3 -10.24 -15.17 -14.32
CA VAL A 3 -9.37 -16.27 -14.78
C VAL A 3 -7.93 -15.87 -14.48
N LEU A 4 -7.14 -16.79 -13.92
CA LEU A 4 -5.73 -16.59 -13.60
C LEU A 4 -4.92 -17.77 -14.16
N ALA A 5 -3.88 -17.46 -14.92
CA ALA A 5 -2.81 -18.38 -15.24
C ALA A 5 -1.50 -17.83 -14.69
N GLN A 6 -0.72 -18.65 -14.00
CA GLN A 6 0.52 -18.24 -13.38
C GLN A 6 1.60 -19.31 -13.58
N VAL A 7 2.81 -18.85 -13.89
CA VAL A 7 4.02 -19.67 -13.90
C VAL A 7 5.06 -19.01 -13.01
N GLU A 8 5.64 -19.79 -12.10
CA GLU A 8 6.77 -19.37 -11.29
C GLU A 8 8.07 -19.97 -11.82
N LYS A 9 9.10 -19.14 -11.93
CA LYS A 9 10.47 -19.54 -12.24
C LYS A 9 11.38 -19.21 -11.05
N PRO A 10 11.76 -20.19 -10.22
CA PRO A 10 12.75 -20.00 -9.17
C PRO A 10 14.12 -19.62 -9.74
N MET A 11 14.82 -18.69 -9.08
CA MET A 11 16.19 -18.22 -9.41
C MET A 11 17.16 -18.51 -8.26
N GLY A 12 16.83 -19.49 -7.42
CA GLY A 12 17.52 -19.86 -6.19
C GLY A 12 16.55 -19.97 -5.01
N PRO A 13 17.04 -20.23 -3.79
CA PRO A 13 16.20 -20.56 -2.63
C PRO A 13 15.38 -19.36 -2.08
N ARG A 14 15.68 -18.15 -2.53
CA ARG A 14 15.15 -16.89 -1.96
C ARG A 14 14.64 -15.91 -3.02
N ARG A 15 14.63 -16.32 -4.30
CA ARG A 15 14.33 -15.43 -5.44
C ARG A 15 13.49 -16.17 -6.45
N SER A 16 12.43 -15.55 -6.95
CA SER A 16 11.64 -16.09 -8.04
C SER A 16 11.10 -14.99 -8.95
N PHE A 17 10.84 -15.37 -10.20
CA PHE A 17 10.02 -14.60 -11.13
C PHE A 17 8.65 -15.25 -11.28
N LEU A 18 7.59 -14.45 -11.21
CA LEU A 18 6.23 -14.89 -11.45
C LEU A 18 5.75 -14.24 -12.74
N PHE A 19 5.30 -15.04 -13.69
CA PHE A 19 4.65 -14.60 -14.91
C PHE A 19 3.17 -14.89 -14.76
N ARG A 20 2.34 -13.85 -14.86
CA ARG A 20 0.90 -13.96 -14.63
C ARG A 20 0.11 -13.40 -15.80
N TYR A 21 -0.91 -14.15 -16.21
CA TYR A 21 -1.99 -13.63 -17.02
C TYR A 21 -3.28 -13.64 -16.18
N THR A 22 -4.00 -12.54 -16.17
CA THR A 22 -5.28 -12.42 -15.46
C THR A 22 -6.31 -11.77 -16.36
N PHE A 23 -7.48 -12.38 -16.46
CA PHE A 23 -8.67 -11.76 -17.02
C PHE A 23 -9.71 -11.58 -15.93
N SER A 24 -10.26 -10.39 -15.76
CA SER A 24 -11.23 -10.11 -14.70
C SER A 24 -12.31 -9.14 -15.15
N ASN A 25 -13.54 -9.42 -14.73
CA ASN A 25 -14.69 -8.52 -14.88
C ASN A 25 -14.96 -7.84 -13.52
N VAL A 26 -14.71 -6.54 -13.44
CA VAL A 26 -14.92 -5.71 -12.26
C VAL A 26 -16.24 -4.99 -12.42
N ILE A 27 -17.23 -5.32 -11.60
CA ILE A 27 -18.53 -4.65 -11.59
C ILE A 27 -18.52 -3.63 -10.47
N ILE A 28 -18.65 -2.35 -10.79
CA ILE A 28 -18.77 -1.28 -9.82
C ILE A 28 -20.25 -0.94 -9.70
N SER A 29 -20.87 -1.31 -8.58
CA SER A 29 -22.28 -1.02 -8.28
C SER A 29 -22.40 0.13 -7.26
N ASN A 30 -23.59 0.73 -7.18
CA ASN A 30 -23.93 1.79 -6.23
C ASN A 30 -23.01 3.02 -6.30
N VAL A 31 -22.56 3.39 -7.50
CA VAL A 31 -21.81 4.64 -7.73
C VAL A 31 -22.76 5.81 -7.53
N THR A 32 -22.51 6.60 -6.49
CA THR A 32 -23.26 7.84 -6.23
C THR A 32 -22.36 9.01 -6.60
N GLU A 33 -22.29 9.43 -7.88
CA GLU A 33 -21.55 10.65 -8.28
C GLU A 33 -21.91 11.23 -9.66
N PRO A 34 -21.57 12.51 -9.93
CA PRO A 34 -21.79 13.22 -11.20
C PRO A 34 -20.70 12.91 -12.26
N GLU A 35 -20.81 13.55 -13.42
CA GLU A 35 -20.31 13.20 -14.77
C GLU A 35 -18.92 12.56 -14.97
N GLU A 36 -17.95 12.67 -14.03
CA GLU A 36 -16.63 12.04 -14.18
C GLU A 36 -16.66 10.51 -14.06
N LEU A 37 -17.62 9.95 -13.31
CA LEU A 37 -17.82 8.49 -13.18
C LEU A 37 -18.88 7.93 -14.13
N ARG A 38 -19.59 8.78 -14.90
CA ARG A 38 -20.57 8.34 -15.92
C ARG A 38 -19.93 7.68 -17.14
N ARG A 39 -18.61 7.78 -17.32
CA ARG A 39 -17.84 7.04 -18.33
C ARG A 39 -17.12 5.80 -17.81
N GLU A 40 -17.11 5.57 -16.50
CA GLU A 40 -16.71 4.27 -15.95
C GLU A 40 -17.93 3.36 -16.08
N ASP A 41 -18.04 2.68 -17.23
CA ASP A 41 -19.05 1.64 -17.41
C ASP A 41 -19.05 0.76 -16.16
N THR A 42 -20.24 0.56 -15.57
CA THR A 42 -20.50 -0.25 -14.38
C THR A 42 -19.84 -1.63 -14.40
N THR A 43 -19.29 -2.06 -15.54
CA THR A 43 -18.42 -3.22 -15.70
C THR A 43 -17.14 -2.85 -16.46
N VAL A 44 -15.99 -2.95 -15.79
CA VAL A 44 -14.67 -2.81 -16.42
C VAL A 44 -14.06 -4.20 -16.60
N GLN A 45 -13.70 -4.54 -17.84
CA GLN A 45 -12.99 -5.78 -18.16
C GLN A 45 -11.49 -5.51 -18.24
N LEU A 46 -10.70 -6.32 -17.56
CA LEU A 46 -9.25 -6.14 -17.46
C LEU A 46 -8.55 -7.42 -17.88
N GLY A 47 -7.84 -7.36 -19.01
CA GLY A 47 -6.88 -8.36 -19.45
C GLY A 47 -5.47 -7.88 -19.11
N ARG A 48 -4.77 -8.59 -18.23
CA ARG A 48 -3.47 -8.21 -17.66
C ARG A 48 -2.43 -9.29 -17.90
N LEU A 49 -1.27 -8.88 -18.38
CA LEU A 49 -0.04 -9.66 -18.34
C LEU A 49 0.92 -9.00 -17.35
N SER A 50 1.48 -9.75 -16.40
CA SER A 50 2.45 -9.22 -15.45
C SER A 50 3.67 -10.10 -15.27
N VAL A 51 4.78 -9.44 -14.95
CA VAL A 51 6.03 -10.06 -14.51
C VAL A 51 6.36 -9.49 -13.15
N SER A 52 6.55 -10.38 -12.18
CA SER A 52 6.88 -10.00 -10.81
C SER A 52 8.18 -10.66 -10.37
N PHE A 53 9.11 -9.87 -9.85
CA PHE A 53 10.27 -10.36 -9.14
C PHE A 53 9.98 -10.38 -7.64
N VAL A 54 10.27 -11.50 -6.99
CA VAL A 54 10.14 -11.66 -5.54
C VAL A 54 11.49 -12.09 -4.96
N ARG A 55 11.94 -11.41 -3.90
CA ARG A 55 13.07 -11.82 -3.07
C ARG A 55 12.69 -11.79 -1.61
N ASP A 56 12.72 -12.95 -0.95
CA ASP A 56 12.51 -13.06 0.49
C ASP A 56 13.75 -13.65 1.16
N SER A 57 14.38 -12.84 2.00
CA SER A 57 15.52 -13.26 2.81
C SER A 57 15.26 -13.08 4.31
N ARG A 58 14.00 -12.90 4.69
CA ARG A 58 13.60 -12.78 6.10
C ARG A 58 13.87 -14.08 6.83
N ASP A 59 14.26 -13.97 8.08
CA ASP A 59 14.45 -15.10 8.98
C ASP A 59 13.12 -15.78 9.34
N ASN A 60 12.06 -14.99 9.49
CA ASN A 60 10.68 -15.47 9.69
C ASN A 60 9.71 -14.60 8.88
N PRO A 61 8.90 -15.17 7.96
CA PRO A 61 7.94 -14.40 7.17
C PRO A 61 6.82 -13.70 7.97
N PHE A 62 6.51 -14.21 9.17
CA PHE A 62 5.42 -13.72 10.02
C PHE A 62 5.88 -12.77 11.13
N ASP A 63 7.08 -12.98 11.68
CA ASP A 63 7.72 -12.11 12.68
C ASP A 63 9.21 -11.89 12.38
N PRO A 64 9.54 -11.15 11.29
CA PRO A 64 10.92 -10.98 10.85
C PRO A 64 11.74 -10.15 11.85
N THR A 65 12.91 -10.65 12.22
CA THR A 65 13.90 -9.90 13.02
C THR A 65 15.12 -9.50 12.21
N HIS A 66 15.36 -10.18 11.09
CA HIS A 66 16.46 -9.91 10.18
C HIS A 66 16.08 -10.21 8.73
N GLY A 67 16.66 -9.43 7.82
CA GLY A 67 16.59 -9.70 6.39
C GLY A 67 15.76 -8.67 5.64
N THR A 68 15.35 -9.04 4.43
CA THR A 68 14.63 -8.16 3.51
C THR A 68 13.56 -8.93 2.77
N PHE A 69 12.47 -8.25 2.43
CA PHE A 69 11.48 -8.71 1.49
C PHE A 69 11.37 -7.68 0.36
N THR A 70 11.34 -8.13 -0.88
CA THR A 70 11.27 -7.23 -2.04
C THR A 70 10.35 -7.83 -3.09
N THR A 71 9.42 -7.00 -3.57
CA THR A 71 8.55 -7.34 -4.68
C THR A 71 8.61 -6.21 -5.70
N LEU A 72 8.78 -6.56 -6.97
CA LEU A 72 8.73 -5.61 -8.09
C LEU A 72 7.79 -6.21 -9.12
N ASP A 73 6.69 -5.54 -9.43
CA ASP A 73 5.70 -5.96 -10.42
C ASP A 73 5.63 -4.94 -11.55
N VAL A 74 5.69 -5.44 -12.78
CA VAL A 74 5.37 -4.67 -13.99
C VAL A 74 4.21 -5.38 -14.67
N SER A 75 3.15 -4.62 -14.93
CA SER A 75 1.90 -5.11 -15.49
C SER A 75 1.52 -4.30 -16.73
N LEU A 76 1.17 -5.01 -17.80
CA LEU A 76 0.53 -4.47 -19.00
C LEU A 76 -0.95 -4.86 -18.96
N VAL A 77 -1.84 -3.87 -18.88
CA VAL A 77 -3.27 -4.05 -19.08
C VAL A 77 -3.62 -3.57 -20.47
N SER A 78 -4.26 -4.41 -21.26
CA SER A 78 -4.47 -4.14 -22.68
C SER A 78 -5.77 -4.75 -23.20
N ARG A 79 -6.40 -4.04 -24.13
CA ARG A 79 -7.57 -4.54 -24.87
C ARG A 79 -7.25 -5.76 -25.73
N PHE A 80 -6.01 -5.87 -26.21
CA PHE A 80 -5.53 -7.05 -26.94
C PHE A 80 -5.50 -8.32 -26.08
N LEU A 81 -5.53 -8.17 -24.76
CA LEU A 81 -5.60 -9.25 -23.78
C LEU A 81 -7.06 -9.56 -23.37
N GLY A 82 -8.04 -9.14 -24.16
CA GLY A 82 -9.47 -9.34 -23.92
C GLY A 82 -10.13 -8.29 -23.01
N GLY A 83 -9.38 -7.30 -22.52
CA GLY A 83 -9.91 -6.23 -21.67
C GLY A 83 -10.58 -5.07 -22.44
N SER A 84 -11.03 -4.08 -21.67
CA SER A 84 -11.63 -2.82 -22.15
C SER A 84 -10.69 -1.62 -22.02
N GLU A 85 -9.64 -1.74 -21.19
CA GLU A 85 -8.71 -0.66 -20.84
C GLU A 85 -7.27 -0.93 -21.29
N ASN A 86 -6.50 0.16 -21.42
CA ASN A 86 -5.09 0.15 -21.80
C ASN A 86 -4.27 1.00 -20.83
N PHE A 87 -3.46 0.35 -19.99
CA PHE A 87 -2.50 1.04 -19.14
C PHE A 87 -1.32 0.15 -18.75
N VAL A 88 -0.19 0.79 -18.45
CA VAL A 88 0.96 0.12 -17.82
C VAL A 88 0.98 0.48 -16.34
N ARG A 89 1.36 -0.49 -15.51
CA ARG A 89 1.48 -0.33 -14.07
C ARG A 89 2.81 -0.90 -13.59
N PHE A 90 3.45 -0.18 -12.68
CA PHE A 90 4.57 -0.64 -11.89
C PHE A 90 4.20 -0.55 -10.41
N PHE A 91 4.55 -1.56 -9.65
CA PHE A 91 4.48 -1.53 -8.19
C PHE A 91 5.72 -2.19 -7.59
N GLY A 92 6.41 -1.46 -6.72
CA GLY A 92 7.56 -1.97 -5.99
C GLY A 92 7.38 -1.79 -4.49
N GLU A 93 7.75 -2.81 -3.72
CA GLU A 93 7.83 -2.77 -2.26
C GLU A 93 9.17 -3.35 -1.80
N HIS A 94 9.83 -2.66 -0.87
CA HIS A 94 11.05 -3.12 -0.24
C HIS A 94 10.99 -2.93 1.27
N GLN A 95 11.01 -4.05 1.99
CA GLN A 95 11.01 -4.12 3.44
C GLN A 95 12.38 -4.57 3.93
N ARG A 96 12.84 -3.98 5.03
CA ARG A 96 14.09 -4.37 5.67
C ARG A 96 13.93 -4.37 7.19
N MET A 97 14.45 -5.41 7.81
CA MET A 97 14.48 -5.57 9.26
C MET A 97 15.88 -5.96 9.69
N TYR A 98 16.38 -5.36 10.77
CA TYR A 98 17.62 -5.79 11.41
C TYR A 98 17.67 -5.35 12.87
N ARG A 99 18.23 -6.21 13.74
CA ARG A 99 18.45 -5.84 15.14
C ARG A 99 19.63 -4.86 15.23
N LEU A 100 19.41 -3.75 15.94
CA LEU A 100 20.45 -2.74 16.19
C LEU A 100 21.45 -3.18 17.25
N THR A 101 20.99 -3.94 18.24
CA THR A 101 21.84 -4.36 19.37
C THR A 101 21.49 -5.80 19.76
N PRO A 102 22.48 -6.70 19.91
CA PRO A 102 22.25 -8.04 20.44
C PRO A 102 21.73 -8.04 21.90
N LEU A 103 22.13 -7.05 22.71
CA LEU A 103 21.86 -7.03 24.16
C LEU A 103 20.46 -6.49 24.52
N ALA A 104 19.96 -5.48 23.80
CA ALA A 104 18.70 -4.81 24.12
C ALA A 104 17.49 -5.27 23.28
N ASP A 105 17.67 -6.17 22.31
CA ASP A 105 16.61 -6.66 21.39
C ASP A 105 15.84 -5.52 20.69
N VAL A 106 16.55 -4.44 20.38
CA VAL A 106 16.02 -3.31 19.62
C VAL A 106 16.07 -3.65 18.14
N LEU A 107 14.91 -3.56 17.48
CA LEU A 107 14.72 -3.91 16.08
C LEU A 107 14.37 -2.65 15.29
N PHE A 108 15.13 -2.39 14.23
CA PHE A 108 14.74 -1.39 13.24
C PHE A 108 14.05 -2.08 12.07
N ALA A 109 12.90 -1.55 11.68
CA ALA A 109 12.13 -1.98 10.53
C ALA A 109 11.86 -0.78 9.61
N SER A 110 12.01 -0.97 8.31
CA SER A 110 11.70 0.05 7.31
C SER A 110 10.95 -0.56 6.12
N ASN A 111 10.11 0.24 5.49
CA ASN A 111 9.41 -0.12 4.25
C ASN A 111 9.44 1.04 3.26
N VAL A 112 9.53 0.74 1.98
CA VAL A 112 9.36 1.70 0.89
C VAL A 112 8.42 1.09 -0.14
N ARG A 113 7.41 1.86 -0.57
CA ARG A 113 6.49 1.50 -1.65
C ARG A 113 6.51 2.56 -2.73
N LEU A 114 6.56 2.13 -3.99
CA LEU A 114 6.44 2.96 -5.18
C LEU A 114 5.41 2.35 -6.12
N GLY A 115 4.35 3.09 -6.41
CA GLY A 115 3.32 2.71 -7.39
C GLY A 115 3.27 3.74 -8.50
N LEU A 116 3.25 3.29 -9.75
CA LEU A 116 3.14 4.14 -10.95
C LEU A 116 2.18 3.48 -11.94
N ALA A 117 1.19 4.20 -12.43
CA ALA A 117 0.25 3.74 -13.44
C ALA A 117 0.08 4.80 -14.53
N ARG A 118 0.07 4.40 -15.79
CA ARG A 118 -0.06 5.31 -16.92
C ARG A 118 -0.99 4.73 -17.98
N PRO A 119 -2.11 5.40 -18.29
CA PRO A 119 -2.95 5.00 -19.41
C PRO A 119 -2.24 5.28 -20.74
N TYR A 120 -2.58 4.51 -21.78
CA TYR A 120 -2.04 4.69 -23.12
C TYR A 120 -3.09 4.38 -24.20
N GLY A 121 -2.80 4.77 -25.44
CA GLY A 121 -3.71 4.55 -26.57
C GLY A 121 -5.01 5.35 -26.40
N ARG A 122 -6.15 4.67 -26.48
CA ARG A 122 -7.49 5.30 -26.35
C ARG A 122 -7.95 5.49 -24.90
N SER A 123 -7.33 4.81 -23.94
CA SER A 123 -7.66 5.02 -22.53
C SER A 123 -7.01 6.33 -22.07
N THR A 124 -7.79 7.18 -21.40
CA THR A 124 -7.35 8.49 -20.90
C THR A 124 -7.28 8.54 -19.38
N THR A 125 -7.90 7.57 -18.70
CA THR A 125 -7.97 7.46 -17.25
C THR A 125 -7.61 6.04 -16.80
N ILE A 126 -7.29 5.89 -15.51
CA ILE A 126 -7.18 4.58 -14.85
C ILE A 126 -8.48 4.37 -14.07
N PRO A 127 -9.17 3.22 -14.26
CA PRO A 127 -10.37 2.89 -13.48
C PRO A 127 -10.09 2.99 -11.99
N ILE A 128 -11.06 3.47 -11.21
CA ILE A 128 -10.86 3.66 -9.77
C ILE A 128 -10.41 2.38 -9.04
N SER A 129 -10.91 1.21 -9.46
CA SER A 129 -10.51 -0.11 -8.91
C SER A 129 -9.03 -0.44 -9.11
N GLU A 130 -8.37 0.28 -10.02
CA GLU A 130 -6.96 0.11 -10.40
C GLU A 130 -6.09 1.26 -9.92
N ARG A 131 -6.63 2.24 -9.20
CA ARG A 131 -5.84 3.33 -8.61
C ARG A 131 -5.10 2.86 -7.36
N PHE A 132 -4.05 3.60 -6.99
CA PHE A 132 -3.36 3.43 -5.72
C PHE A 132 -4.08 4.21 -4.62
N PHE A 133 -4.14 3.62 -3.44
CA PHE A 133 -4.65 4.23 -2.23
C PHE A 133 -3.64 4.07 -1.09
N ALA A 134 -3.69 4.97 -0.10
CA ALA A 134 -2.84 4.90 1.09
C ALA A 134 -3.55 5.50 2.30
N GLY A 135 -3.05 5.16 3.49
CA GLY A 135 -3.66 5.44 4.78
C GLY A 135 -4.08 4.15 5.49
N GLY A 136 -4.00 4.16 6.82
CA GLY A 136 -4.25 2.99 7.66
C GLY A 136 -2.97 2.41 8.29
N SER A 137 -3.11 1.24 8.92
CA SER A 137 -2.12 0.69 9.86
C SER A 137 -0.83 0.12 9.26
N THR A 138 -0.73 0.06 7.93
CA THR A 138 0.39 -0.55 7.18
C THR A 138 1.01 0.41 6.16
N THR A 139 0.49 1.63 6.05
CA THR A 139 0.98 2.67 5.12
C THR A 139 1.23 3.98 5.86
N LEU A 140 0.29 4.92 5.84
CA LEU A 140 0.40 6.22 6.52
C LEU A 140 -0.51 6.19 7.74
N ARG A 141 0.04 5.91 8.93
CA ARG A 141 -0.73 5.69 10.17
C ARG A 141 -1.34 6.96 10.77
N GLY A 142 -1.09 8.12 10.17
CA GLY A 142 -1.78 9.37 10.49
C GLY A 142 -3.10 9.53 9.74
N PHE A 143 -3.42 8.61 8.82
CA PHE A 143 -4.64 8.61 8.01
C PHE A 143 -5.52 7.41 8.34
N GLY A 144 -6.83 7.59 8.26
CA GLY A 144 -7.76 6.46 8.19
C GLY A 144 -7.48 5.59 6.95
N PHE A 145 -8.07 4.39 6.91
CA PHE A 145 -7.89 3.46 5.80
C PHE A 145 -8.19 4.13 4.45
N GLU A 146 -7.18 4.13 3.56
CA GLU A 146 -7.27 4.68 2.20
C GLU A 146 -7.64 6.17 2.10
N GLN A 147 -7.44 6.95 3.16
CA GLN A 147 -7.80 8.37 3.22
C GLN A 147 -6.73 9.36 2.74
N ALA A 148 -5.53 8.92 2.39
CA ALA A 148 -4.48 9.82 1.89
C ALA A 148 -4.63 10.10 0.38
N GLY A 149 -4.10 11.24 -0.08
CA GLY A 149 -4.05 11.59 -1.50
C GLY A 149 -5.14 12.56 -1.98
N PRO A 150 -5.38 12.59 -3.31
CA PRO A 150 -6.39 13.43 -3.93
C PRO A 150 -7.80 13.15 -3.39
N ARG A 151 -8.59 14.22 -3.22
CA ARG A 151 -9.94 14.14 -2.65
C ARG A 151 -10.93 14.94 -3.48
N ALA A 152 -12.18 14.50 -3.51
CA ALA A 152 -13.32 15.23 -4.08
C ALA A 152 -14.38 15.48 -2.98
N PRO A 153 -15.28 16.45 -3.16
CA PRO A 153 -16.48 16.55 -2.33
C PRO A 153 -17.25 15.23 -2.24
N ASP A 154 -17.73 14.88 -1.06
CA ASP A 154 -18.56 13.68 -0.86
C ASP A 154 -20.02 14.02 -1.19
N PRO A 155 -20.62 13.46 -2.25
CA PRO A 155 -21.99 13.79 -2.66
C PRO A 155 -23.04 13.33 -1.66
N ASN A 156 -22.72 12.30 -0.86
CA ASN A 156 -23.62 11.76 0.16
C ASN A 156 -23.46 12.48 1.51
N ARG A 157 -22.42 13.29 1.67
CA ARG A 157 -22.08 13.97 2.92
C ARG A 157 -21.61 15.40 2.63
N PRO A 158 -22.55 16.35 2.43
CA PRO A 158 -22.23 17.75 2.19
C PRO A 158 -21.21 18.30 3.20
N GLY A 159 -20.22 19.03 2.70
CA GLY A 159 -19.12 19.57 3.52
C GLY A 159 -18.02 18.56 3.90
N ARG A 160 -18.14 17.29 3.50
CA ARG A 160 -17.06 16.29 3.61
C ARG A 160 -16.41 16.04 2.25
N THR A 161 -15.27 15.39 2.29
CA THR A 161 -14.54 14.95 1.10
C THR A 161 -14.25 13.46 1.16
N ARG A 162 -14.17 12.82 0.00
CA ARG A 162 -13.82 11.40 -0.18
C ARG A 162 -12.50 11.25 -0.94
N PRO A 163 -11.68 10.22 -0.66
CA PRO A 163 -10.46 9.96 -1.41
C PRO A 163 -10.77 9.44 -2.82
N LEU A 164 -10.00 9.87 -3.81
CA LEU A 164 -10.12 9.44 -5.21
C LEU A 164 -9.07 8.39 -5.61
N GLY A 165 -8.11 8.13 -4.73
CA GLY A 165 -6.88 7.43 -5.07
C GLY A 165 -6.05 8.21 -6.09
N GLY A 166 -5.12 7.53 -6.75
CA GLY A 166 -4.30 8.16 -7.77
C GLY A 166 -3.50 7.18 -8.61
N ASN A 167 -2.84 7.72 -9.63
CA ASN A 167 -2.03 6.94 -10.55
C ASN A 167 -0.57 6.81 -10.09
N ALA A 168 -0.18 7.52 -9.02
CA ALA A 168 1.13 7.38 -8.42
C ALA A 168 1.06 7.34 -6.90
N LEU A 169 2.02 6.62 -6.30
CA LEU A 169 2.13 6.41 -4.86
C LEU A 169 3.60 6.37 -4.48
N VAL A 170 3.98 7.09 -3.41
CA VAL A 170 5.26 6.90 -2.74
C VAL A 170 5.04 6.86 -1.25
N ILE A 171 5.53 5.82 -0.59
CA ILE A 171 5.50 5.68 0.87
C ILE A 171 6.87 5.25 1.35
N ALA A 172 7.30 5.83 2.47
CA ALA A 172 8.44 5.38 3.26
C ALA A 172 8.01 5.29 4.73
N ASN A 173 8.29 4.16 5.36
CA ASN A 173 8.03 3.89 6.76
C ASN A 173 9.33 3.55 7.47
N ALA A 174 9.50 4.06 8.69
CA ALA A 174 10.56 3.69 9.60
C ALA A 174 9.97 3.43 10.98
N GLU A 175 10.35 2.33 11.61
CA GLU A 175 9.87 1.92 12.92
C GLU A 175 11.02 1.37 13.76
N LEU A 176 11.14 1.86 14.98
CA LEU A 176 12.04 1.33 16.00
C LEU A 176 11.20 0.58 17.03
N ARG A 177 11.45 -0.71 17.18
CA ARG A 177 10.75 -1.59 18.13
C ARG A 177 11.70 -1.96 19.25
N PHE A 178 11.20 -1.98 20.47
CA PHE A 178 12.00 -2.27 21.66
C PHE A 178 11.17 -3.03 22.70
N PRO A 179 11.79 -3.90 23.51
CA PRO A 179 11.07 -4.57 24.59
C PRO A 179 10.67 -3.56 25.67
N LEU A 180 9.44 -3.68 26.18
CA LEU A 180 8.99 -2.95 27.38
C LEU A 180 9.04 -3.90 28.58
N LEU A 181 8.23 -4.97 28.54
CA LEU A 181 8.17 -5.99 29.58
C LEU A 181 8.33 -7.38 28.95
N ARG A 182 9.55 -7.91 29.01
CA ARG A 182 9.89 -9.22 28.41
C ARG A 182 9.05 -10.37 28.97
N ARG A 183 8.75 -10.36 30.28
CA ARG A 183 7.93 -11.39 30.95
C ARG A 183 6.50 -11.47 30.39
N LEU A 184 5.96 -10.34 29.94
CA LEU A 184 4.61 -10.25 29.37
C LEU A 184 4.62 -10.23 27.83
N ARG A 185 5.78 -10.42 27.20
CA ARG A 185 5.98 -10.31 25.75
C ARG A 185 5.45 -8.98 25.18
N LEU A 186 5.57 -7.91 25.98
CA LEU A 186 5.12 -6.57 25.63
C LEU A 186 6.31 -5.77 25.08
N GLY A 187 6.12 -5.18 23.91
CA GLY A 187 7.06 -4.28 23.25
C GLY A 187 6.44 -2.91 22.96
N GLY A 188 7.32 -1.93 22.81
CA GLY A 188 7.00 -0.60 22.33
C GLY A 188 7.49 -0.41 20.90
N ALA A 189 6.89 0.54 20.21
CA ALA A 189 7.33 1.01 18.92
C ALA A 189 7.26 2.54 18.88
N ILE A 190 8.24 3.16 18.24
CA ILE A 190 8.14 4.55 17.75
C ILE A 190 8.33 4.53 16.25
N PHE A 191 7.62 5.37 15.53
CA PHE A 191 7.62 5.32 14.08
C PHE A 191 7.45 6.67 13.40
N TYR A 192 7.86 6.69 12.14
CA TYR A 192 7.65 7.75 11.19
C TYR A 192 7.13 7.17 9.88
N ASP A 193 6.09 7.80 9.34
CA ASP A 193 5.55 7.49 8.01
C ASP A 193 5.58 8.74 7.15
N GLY A 194 6.19 8.66 5.98
CA GLY A 194 6.29 9.74 5.01
C GLY A 194 5.78 9.28 3.65
N GLY A 195 4.99 10.09 2.97
CA GLY A 195 4.54 9.74 1.63
C GLY A 195 3.25 10.40 1.21
N ASN A 196 2.80 10.10 -0.01
CA ASN A 196 1.50 10.51 -0.52
C ASN A 196 1.06 9.65 -1.72
N VAL A 197 -0.21 9.79 -2.08
CA VAL A 197 -0.79 9.37 -3.35
C VAL A 197 -0.96 10.61 -4.23
N PHE A 198 -0.76 10.46 -5.53
CA PHE A 198 -0.82 11.55 -6.52
C PHE A 198 -1.75 11.18 -7.66
N ALA A 199 -2.52 12.16 -8.15
CA ALA A 199 -3.48 11.95 -9.23
C ALA A 199 -2.78 11.44 -10.50
N ARG A 200 -1.64 12.02 -10.87
CA ARG A 200 -0.80 11.59 -12.00
C ARG A 200 0.66 11.42 -11.57
N ILE A 201 1.42 10.67 -12.36
CA ILE A 201 2.87 10.52 -12.18
C ILE A 201 3.58 11.87 -12.27
N SER A 202 3.13 12.77 -13.15
CA SER A 202 3.68 14.12 -13.32
C SER A 202 3.53 15.01 -12.11
N ASP A 203 2.59 14.71 -11.22
CA ASP A 203 2.25 15.53 -10.06
C ASP A 203 3.08 15.13 -8.83
N MET A 204 3.93 14.09 -8.97
CA MET A 204 4.77 13.61 -7.89
C MET A 204 5.78 14.66 -7.44
N SER A 205 5.68 15.03 -6.17
CA SER A 205 6.52 16.04 -5.56
C SER A 205 6.76 15.68 -4.10
N LEU A 206 8.03 15.71 -3.68
CA LEU A 206 8.42 15.47 -2.29
C LEU A 206 7.87 16.53 -1.33
N ARG A 207 7.52 17.72 -1.84
CA ARG A 207 6.96 18.82 -1.04
C ARG A 207 5.53 18.54 -0.58
N ASP A 208 4.83 17.67 -1.31
CA ASP A 208 3.46 17.28 -1.03
C ASP A 208 3.39 16.01 -0.19
N PHE A 209 4.52 15.56 0.35
CA PHE A 209 4.54 14.44 1.28
C PHE A 209 3.82 14.81 2.56
N THR A 210 3.04 13.86 3.03
CA THR A 210 2.47 13.90 4.36
C THR A 210 3.44 13.20 5.30
N HIS A 211 3.55 13.72 6.52
CA HIS A 211 4.49 13.22 7.51
C HIS A 211 3.73 12.90 8.79
N THR A 212 3.85 11.65 9.22
CA THR A 212 3.27 11.13 10.45
C THR A 212 4.39 10.73 11.38
N VAL A 213 4.27 11.07 12.66
CA VAL A 213 5.04 10.44 13.74
C VAL A 213 4.08 9.73 14.67
N GLY A 214 4.54 8.71 15.35
CA GLY A 214 3.69 8.00 16.28
C GLY A 214 4.42 7.01 17.14
N PHE A 215 3.65 6.37 18.01
CA PHE A 215 4.11 5.32 18.89
C PHE A 215 3.08 4.21 18.94
N GLY A 216 3.50 3.03 19.37
CA GLY A 216 2.62 1.89 19.47
C GLY A 216 3.05 0.87 20.50
N LEU A 217 2.09 0.03 20.88
CA LEU A 217 2.29 -1.14 21.72
C LEU A 217 2.23 -2.40 20.86
N ARG A 218 3.01 -3.41 21.25
CA ARG A 218 3.14 -4.70 20.57
C ARG A 218 2.96 -5.81 21.59
N ILE A 219 1.99 -6.69 21.37
CA ILE A 219 1.79 -7.89 22.19
C ILE A 219 2.06 -9.09 21.29
N LYS A 220 3.09 -9.88 21.59
CA LYS A 220 3.39 -11.08 20.78
C LYS A 220 2.38 -12.18 21.08
N THR A 221 1.68 -12.63 20.05
CA THR A 221 0.75 -13.78 20.10
C THR A 221 1.25 -14.92 19.20
N PRO A 222 0.72 -16.15 19.32
CA PRO A 222 1.09 -17.26 18.44
C PRO A 222 0.83 -16.98 16.94
N LEU A 223 -0.13 -16.12 16.61
CA LEU A 223 -0.50 -15.75 15.23
C LEU A 223 0.27 -14.53 14.70
N GLY A 224 1.19 -13.97 15.49
CA GLY A 224 1.91 -12.73 15.19
C GLY A 224 1.62 -11.61 16.21
N PRO A 225 2.23 -10.42 16.06
CA PRO A 225 2.03 -9.34 17.01
C PRO A 225 0.63 -8.70 16.86
N LEU A 226 -0.06 -8.51 17.98
CA LEU A 226 -1.16 -7.55 18.07
C LEU A 226 -0.55 -6.15 18.27
N ARG A 227 -1.03 -5.19 17.50
CA ARG A 227 -0.54 -3.82 17.45
C ARG A 227 -1.62 -2.84 17.83
N LEU A 228 -1.27 -1.90 18.71
CA LEU A 228 -2.01 -0.67 18.96
C LEU A 228 -1.10 0.48 18.52
N ASP A 229 -1.47 1.19 17.47
CA ASP A 229 -0.66 2.27 16.88
C ASP A 229 -1.41 3.60 16.97
N PHE A 230 -0.77 4.61 17.56
CA PHE A 230 -1.25 5.99 17.57
C PHE A 230 -0.35 6.84 16.67
N GLY A 231 -0.93 7.38 15.59
CA GLY A 231 -0.24 8.22 14.62
C GLY A 231 -0.77 9.66 14.64
N ALA A 232 0.14 10.63 14.51
CA ALA A 232 -0.17 12.04 14.44
C ALA A 232 0.47 12.69 13.20
N LEU A 233 -0.34 13.36 12.39
CA LEU A 233 0.13 14.17 11.27
C LEU A 233 0.86 15.41 11.79
N LEU A 234 2.09 15.60 11.31
CA LEU A 234 2.90 16.78 11.60
C LEU A 234 2.26 18.04 11.00
N ARG A 235 1.77 17.93 9.76
CA ARG A 235 0.96 18.95 9.09
C ARG A 235 -0.42 18.40 8.79
N ARG A 236 -1.45 19.16 9.16
CA ARG A 236 -2.84 18.75 8.89
C ARG A 236 -3.08 18.63 7.38
N ALA A 237 -3.67 17.52 6.98
CA ALA A 237 -4.23 17.33 5.65
C ALA A 237 -5.70 17.81 5.64
N PRO A 238 -6.14 18.59 4.63
CA PRO A 238 -7.52 19.05 4.55
C PRO A 238 -8.53 17.89 4.58
N GLY A 239 -9.57 18.01 5.40
CA GLY A 239 -10.63 17.01 5.51
C GLY A 239 -10.25 15.72 6.25
N VAL A 240 -9.06 15.64 6.86
CA VAL A 240 -8.59 14.47 7.61
C VAL A 240 -8.29 14.86 9.07
N PRO A 241 -8.72 14.06 10.07
CA PRO A 241 -8.33 14.26 11.46
C PRO A 241 -6.81 14.25 11.62
N ARG A 242 -6.28 15.05 12.57
CA ARG A 242 -4.83 15.13 12.80
C ARG A 242 -4.23 13.82 13.33
N THR A 243 -5.02 13.02 14.02
CA THR A 243 -4.56 11.83 14.74
C THR A 243 -5.43 10.63 14.39
N GLN A 244 -4.83 9.45 14.43
CA GLN A 244 -5.51 8.19 14.18
C GLN A 244 -5.03 7.12 15.17
N LEU A 245 -5.94 6.21 15.49
CA LEU A 245 -5.67 5.03 16.29
C LEU A 245 -5.96 3.80 15.44
N HIS A 246 -5.04 2.83 15.45
CA HIS A 246 -5.19 1.58 14.75
C HIS A 246 -4.98 0.40 15.69
N ILE A 247 -5.84 -0.61 15.55
CA ILE A 247 -5.69 -1.94 16.17
C ILE A 247 -5.55 -2.94 15.04
N THR A 248 -4.47 -3.71 15.01
CA THR A 248 -4.18 -4.61 13.88
C THR A 248 -3.38 -5.84 14.32
N PHE A 249 -3.62 -6.98 13.67
CA PHE A 249 -2.83 -8.19 13.83
C PHE A 249 -1.76 -8.31 12.73
N GLY A 250 -0.60 -8.88 13.07
CA GLY A 250 0.52 -9.08 12.15
C GLY A 250 1.44 -7.87 12.08
N ASN A 251 2.53 -7.96 11.32
CA ASN A 251 3.49 -6.86 11.15
C ASN A 251 2.97 -5.79 10.15
N PRO A 252 3.33 -4.49 10.31
CA PRO A 252 2.93 -3.44 9.35
C PRO A 252 3.57 -3.65 7.98
N PHE A 253 4.79 -4.18 8.02
CA PHE A 253 5.70 -4.53 6.95
C PHE A 253 6.77 -5.43 7.56
#